data_AF-Q61357-F1
#
_entry.id   AF-Q61357-F1
#
_cell.length_a   1.000
_cell.length_b   1.000
_cell.length_c   1.000
_cell.angle_alpha   90.00
_cell.angle_beta   90.00
_cell.angle_gamma   90.00
#
_symmetry.space_group_name_H-M   'P 1'
#
loop_
_entity.id
_entity.type
_entity.pdbx_description
1 polymer ?
#
loop_
_entity_poly.entity_id
_entity_poly.type
_entity_poly.pdbx_seq_one_letter_code
_entity_poly.pdbx_strand_id
1 'polypeptide(L)'
;PRATWGTWGHPQCSWRLSCCWPLWCPRWTTDVPYDLPLPGGVMPRMLITIMGTVKPNANRIVLDFRRGNDVAFHFNPRFNENNRRLIVCNTKQDNNWGKEERQSAFPFESGKPFKIQVLVAADHSGCGHDAHYCSTTIG
;
A
#
# COMPACT_ATOMS: atom_id res chain seq x y z
N PRO A 1 10.99 -9.85 0.42
CA PRO A 1 9.73 -9.09 0.62
C PRO A 1 9.34 -8.42 -0.70
N ARG A 2 8.06 -8.40 -1.04
CA ARG A 2 7.53 -7.99 -2.36
C ARG A 2 6.33 -7.09 -2.12
N ALA A 3 6.23 -5.95 -2.80
CA ALA A 3 4.99 -5.17 -2.81
C ALA A 3 4.19 -5.48 -4.07
N THR A 4 2.99 -6.05 -3.95
CA THR A 4 2.06 -6.30 -5.07
C THR A 4 0.99 -5.21 -5.08
N TRP A 5 0.78 -4.57 -6.22
CA TRP A 5 -0.24 -3.55 -6.51
C TRP A 5 -1.26 -4.16 -7.46
N GLY A 6 -2.47 -3.63 -7.66
CA GLY A 6 -3.42 -4.21 -8.63
C GLY A 6 -4.66 -3.37 -8.88
N THR A 7 -5.01 -3.14 -10.14
CA THR A 7 -6.35 -2.76 -10.59
C THR A 7 -6.70 -3.66 -11.78
N TRP A 8 -7.86 -4.31 -11.76
CA TRP A 8 -8.28 -5.17 -12.85
C TRP A 8 -8.84 -4.31 -14.00
N GLY A 9 -8.19 -4.35 -15.17
CA GLY A 9 -8.59 -3.67 -16.40
C GLY A 9 -7.41 -3.04 -17.16
N HIS A 10 -7.31 -3.35 -18.46
CA HIS A 10 -6.31 -3.01 -19.51
C HIS A 10 -5.71 -1.57 -19.49
N PRO A 11 -4.54 -1.34 -20.15
CA PRO A 11 -3.46 -0.50 -19.61
C PRO A 11 -3.73 0.98 -19.80
N GLN A 12 -3.22 1.81 -18.87
CA GLN A 12 -2.66 3.17 -19.02
C GLN A 12 -2.71 3.88 -17.65
N CYS A 13 -1.60 3.89 -16.89
CA CYS A 13 -1.34 4.70 -15.70
C CYS A 13 0.16 5.10 -15.67
N SER A 14 0.58 6.14 -14.97
CA SER A 14 2.03 6.44 -14.85
C SER A 14 2.37 6.71 -13.39
N TRP A 15 3.17 5.82 -12.76
CA TRP A 15 3.57 5.94 -11.35
C TRP A 15 4.98 6.51 -11.16
N ARG A 16 5.22 7.32 -10.12
CA ARG A 16 6.57 7.76 -9.70
C ARG A 16 6.87 7.25 -8.29
N LEU A 17 8.01 6.58 -8.11
CA LEU A 17 8.58 6.16 -6.82
C LEU A 17 9.98 6.78 -6.68
N SER A 18 10.31 7.35 -5.53
CA SER A 18 11.63 7.94 -5.25
C SER A 18 12.13 7.46 -3.89
N CYS A 19 13.18 6.63 -3.88
CA CYS A 19 13.97 6.26 -2.69
C CYS A 19 15.44 6.14 -3.10
N CYS A 20 16.40 6.65 -2.32
CA CYS A 20 17.82 6.69 -2.69
C CYS A 20 18.54 5.33 -2.56
N TRP A 21 19.16 4.90 -3.67
CA TRP A 21 20.22 3.89 -3.93
C TRP A 21 20.11 2.44 -3.38
N PRO A 22 20.49 1.39 -4.16
CA PRO A 22 21.06 1.38 -5.52
C PRO A 22 20.14 0.76 -6.60
N LEU A 23 18.80 0.90 -6.52
CA LEU A 23 17.85 0.28 -7.50
C LEU A 23 16.69 1.16 -8.00
N TRP A 24 16.74 2.49 -7.82
CA TRP A 24 15.53 3.32 -7.86
C TRP A 24 15.64 4.48 -8.86
N CYS A 25 15.52 4.18 -10.15
CA CYS A 25 14.94 5.16 -11.07
C CYS A 25 13.42 5.21 -10.84
N PRO A 26 12.76 6.38 -10.94
CA PRO A 26 11.30 6.43 -10.93
C PRO A 26 10.76 5.55 -12.06
N ARG A 27 10.22 4.39 -11.69
CA ARG A 27 9.66 3.46 -12.66
C ARG A 27 8.23 3.85 -12.94
N TRP A 28 8.06 4.60 -14.02
CA TRP A 28 6.76 4.80 -14.64
C TRP A 28 6.30 3.50 -15.23
N THR A 29 5.28 2.91 -14.63
CA THR A 29 4.57 1.79 -15.22
C THR A 29 3.09 2.09 -15.29
N THR A 30 2.44 1.58 -16.31
CA THR A 30 0.98 1.56 -16.47
C THR A 30 0.36 0.30 -15.90
N ASP A 31 1.21 -0.68 -15.61
CA ASP A 31 0.77 -2.04 -15.45
C ASP A 31 0.50 -2.31 -13.99
N VAL A 32 -0.77 -2.62 -13.73
CA VAL A 32 -1.30 -3.03 -12.45
C VAL A 32 -2.01 -4.37 -12.70
N PRO A 33 -1.66 -5.46 -12.00
CA PRO A 33 -0.80 -5.48 -10.83
C PRO A 33 0.69 -5.20 -11.08
N TYR A 34 1.27 -4.35 -10.21
CA TYR A 34 2.70 -4.04 -10.23
C TYR A 34 3.36 -4.80 -9.09
N ASP A 35 4.56 -5.33 -9.30
CA ASP A 35 5.36 -5.94 -8.24
C ASP A 35 6.64 -5.12 -8.05
N LEU A 36 6.84 -4.55 -6.86
CA LEU A 36 8.07 -3.87 -6.50
C LEU A 36 8.87 -4.75 -5.53
N PRO A 37 9.98 -5.37 -5.99
CA PRO A 37 10.92 -6.01 -5.09
C PRO A 37 11.54 -4.97 -4.15
N LEU A 38 11.66 -5.33 -2.88
CA LEU A 38 12.40 -4.56 -1.88
C LEU A 38 13.59 -5.42 -1.40
N PRO A 39 14.73 -5.41 -2.11
CA PRO A 39 15.91 -6.17 -1.70
C PRO A 39 16.42 -5.67 -0.36
N GLY A 40 16.74 -6.60 0.55
CA GLY A 40 17.07 -6.28 1.93
C GLY A 40 15.85 -5.99 2.83
N GLY A 41 14.65 -5.88 2.25
CA GLY A 41 13.43 -5.63 2.98
C GLY A 41 13.16 -4.18 3.32
N VAL A 42 12.27 -3.98 4.28
CA VAL A 42 11.93 -2.66 4.82
C VAL A 42 12.75 -2.44 6.09
N MET A 43 13.26 -1.23 6.26
CA MET A 43 14.07 -0.85 7.41
C MET A 43 13.41 0.33 8.13
N PRO A 44 13.61 0.49 9.45
CA PRO A 44 13.14 1.67 10.16
C PRO A 44 13.58 2.97 9.47
N ARG A 45 12.68 3.96 9.46
CA ARG A 45 12.82 5.26 8.76
C ARG A 45 12.77 5.19 7.24
N MET A 46 12.53 4.02 6.64
CA MET A 46 12.27 3.92 5.20
C MET A 46 10.94 4.59 4.85
N LEU A 47 10.95 5.49 3.86
CA LEU A 47 9.75 6.14 3.34
C LEU A 47 9.48 5.63 1.92
N ILE A 48 8.32 5.03 1.72
CA ILE A 48 7.88 4.53 0.41
C ILE A 48 6.77 5.44 -0.08
N THR A 49 6.96 6.04 -1.27
CA THR A 49 6.01 7.01 -1.84
C THR A 49 5.41 6.49 -3.13
N ILE A 50 4.09 6.29 -3.14
CA ILE A 50 3.33 5.84 -4.30
C ILE A 50 2.48 7.00 -4.81
N MET A 51 2.63 7.33 -6.08
CA MET A 51 1.86 8.40 -6.72
C MET A 51 1.23 7.90 -8.00
N GLY A 52 -0.04 8.22 -8.22
CA GLY A 52 -0.69 8.10 -9.52
C GLY A 52 -2.13 8.54 -9.47
N THR A 53 -2.98 8.02 -10.36
CA THR A 53 -4.35 8.51 -10.54
C THR A 53 -5.36 7.40 -10.29
N VAL A 54 -6.39 7.68 -9.49
CA VAL A 54 -7.50 6.75 -9.28
C VAL A 54 -8.25 6.58 -10.59
N LYS A 55 -8.46 5.34 -11.04
CA LYS A 55 -9.28 5.08 -12.23
C LYS A 55 -10.71 5.61 -12.04
N PRO A 56 -11.38 6.12 -13.10
CA PRO A 56 -12.82 6.37 -13.04
C PRO A 56 -13.55 5.10 -12.61
N ASN A 57 -14.57 5.24 -11.76
CA ASN A 57 -15.35 4.11 -11.23
C ASN A 57 -14.52 3.05 -10.49
N ALA A 58 -13.40 3.43 -9.86
CA ALA A 58 -12.60 2.52 -9.07
C ALA A 58 -13.43 1.92 -7.92
N ASN A 59 -13.33 0.59 -7.74
CA ASN A 59 -13.95 -0.10 -6.61
C ASN A 59 -13.04 -0.12 -5.38
N ARG A 60 -11.73 -0.33 -5.59
CA ARG A 60 -10.74 -0.40 -4.52
C ARG A 60 -9.33 -0.09 -5.00
N ILE A 61 -8.49 0.32 -4.07
CA ILE A 61 -7.02 0.30 -4.18
C ILE A 61 -6.52 -0.81 -3.25
N VAL A 62 -5.45 -1.50 -3.65
CA VAL A 62 -4.79 -2.52 -2.80
C VAL A 62 -3.30 -2.28 -2.82
N LEU A 63 -2.73 -2.22 -1.62
CA LEU A 63 -1.30 -2.17 -1.35
C LEU A 63 -0.97 -3.26 -0.35
N ASP A 64 -0.18 -4.25 -0.79
CA ASP A 64 0.31 -5.33 0.07
C ASP A 64 1.82 -5.23 0.26
N PHE A 65 2.28 -5.21 1.50
CA PHE A 65 3.67 -5.50 1.85
C PHE A 65 3.80 -6.96 2.20
N ARG A 66 4.46 -7.74 1.34
CA ARG A 66 4.52 -9.20 1.48
C ARG A 66 5.87 -9.68 1.98
N ARG A 67 5.84 -10.73 2.82
CA ARG A 67 6.99 -11.52 3.22
C ARG A 67 6.71 -12.99 2.91
N GLY A 68 7.20 -13.47 1.77
CA GLY A 68 6.82 -14.79 1.26
C GLY A 68 5.33 -14.84 0.92
N ASN A 69 4.60 -15.74 1.57
CA ASN A 69 3.15 -15.90 1.39
C ASN A 69 2.32 -14.98 2.29
N ASP A 70 2.93 -14.41 3.32
CA ASP A 70 2.27 -13.53 4.28
C ASP A 70 2.18 -12.09 3.77
N VAL A 71 1.17 -11.38 4.25
CA VAL A 71 0.99 -9.94 4.04
C VAL A 71 1.20 -9.25 5.38
N ALA A 72 2.37 -8.63 5.55
CA ALA A 72 2.74 -7.92 6.77
C ALA A 72 1.93 -6.63 6.96
N PHE A 73 1.52 -6.01 5.86
CA PHE A 73 0.63 -4.84 5.87
C PHE A 73 -0.22 -4.83 4.59
N HIS A 74 -1.53 -4.94 4.77
CA HIS A 74 -2.55 -4.80 3.72
C HIS A 74 -3.23 -3.45 3.91
N PHE A 75 -3.16 -2.58 2.91
CA PHE A 75 -3.86 -1.30 2.88
C PHE A 75 -4.87 -1.31 1.73
N ASN A 76 -6.16 -1.21 2.08
CA ASN A 76 -7.24 -1.41 1.13
C ASN A 76 -8.34 -0.34 1.25
N PRO A 77 -8.15 0.82 0.59
CA PRO A 77 -9.23 1.76 0.33
C PRO A 77 -10.34 1.11 -0.50
N ARG A 78 -11.55 1.06 0.04
CA ARG A 78 -12.79 0.58 -0.60
C ARG A 78 -13.68 1.78 -0.91
N PHE A 79 -13.97 2.01 -2.19
CA PHE A 79 -14.83 3.12 -2.64
C PHE A 79 -16.31 2.83 -2.45
N ASN A 80 -16.68 1.56 -2.23
CA ASN A 80 -18.02 1.19 -1.84
C ASN A 80 -18.01 -0.11 -1.03
N GLU A 81 -18.28 0.00 0.27
CA GLU A 81 -18.66 -1.10 1.15
C GLU A 81 -19.97 -0.72 1.83
N ASN A 82 -21.09 -1.32 1.41
CA ASN A 82 -22.43 -1.00 1.91
C ASN A 82 -22.76 0.50 1.84
N ASN A 83 -22.50 1.12 0.68
CA ASN A 83 -22.67 2.55 0.42
C ASN A 83 -21.78 3.47 1.28
N ARG A 84 -20.68 2.94 1.82
CA ARG A 84 -19.68 3.71 2.57
C ARG A 84 -18.31 3.61 1.92
N ARG A 85 -17.55 4.71 2.01
CA ARG A 85 -16.13 4.76 1.65
C ARG A 85 -15.31 4.60 2.92
N LEU A 86 -14.40 3.65 2.93
CA LEU A 86 -13.53 3.40 4.09
C LEU A 86 -12.24 2.73 3.65
N ILE A 87 -11.24 2.84 4.50
CA ILE A 87 -9.95 2.15 4.34
C ILE A 87 -9.92 1.01 5.33
N VAL A 88 -9.60 -0.19 4.84
CA VAL A 88 -9.31 -1.36 5.68
C VAL A 88 -7.81 -1.59 5.70
N CYS A 89 -7.25 -1.73 6.89
CA CYS A 89 -5.90 -2.23 7.12
C CYS A 89 -5.96 -3.61 7.78
N ASN A 90 -5.07 -4.52 7.40
CA ASN A 90 -5.00 -5.85 8.02
C ASN A 90 -3.60 -6.48 7.82
N THR A 91 -3.38 -7.62 8.46
CA THR A 91 -2.23 -8.51 8.30
C THR A 91 -2.74 -9.91 7.95
N LYS A 92 -2.00 -10.62 7.09
CA LYS A 92 -2.30 -12.02 6.73
C LYS A 92 -1.11 -12.90 7.08
N GLN A 93 -1.31 -13.89 7.95
CA GLN A 93 -0.31 -14.87 8.38
C GLN A 93 -0.87 -16.28 8.21
N ASP A 94 -0.09 -17.19 7.64
CA ASP A 94 -0.48 -18.60 7.43
C ASP A 94 -1.85 -18.74 6.74
N ASN A 95 -2.05 -17.92 5.70
CA ASN A 95 -3.31 -17.80 4.96
C ASN A 95 -4.52 -17.23 5.70
N ASN A 96 -4.39 -16.84 6.97
CA ASN A 96 -5.47 -16.27 7.76
C ASN A 96 -5.34 -14.75 7.87
N TRP A 97 -6.44 -14.05 7.63
CA TRP A 97 -6.53 -12.61 7.89
C TRP A 97 -6.72 -12.38 9.38
N GLY A 98 -6.00 -11.39 9.92
CA GLY A 98 -6.15 -10.94 11.28
C GLY A 98 -7.37 -10.04 11.49
N LYS A 99 -7.37 -9.33 12.62
CA LYS A 99 -8.38 -8.33 12.95
C LYS A 99 -8.23 -7.11 12.04
N GLU A 100 -9.32 -6.70 11.39
CA GLU A 100 -9.33 -5.49 10.57
C GLU A 100 -9.24 -4.22 11.41
N GLU A 101 -8.43 -3.28 10.95
CA GLU A 101 -8.46 -1.87 11.36
C GLU A 101 -9.17 -1.06 10.29
N ARG A 102 -10.13 -0.21 10.68
CA ARG A 102 -11.00 0.51 9.74
C ARG A 102 -10.93 2.01 9.97
N GLN A 103 -10.76 2.78 8.90
CA GLN A 103 -10.70 4.24 8.93
C GLN A 103 -11.74 4.82 7.96
N SER A 104 -12.57 5.75 8.45
CA SER A 104 -13.61 6.42 7.66
C SER A 104 -13.08 7.64 6.89
N ALA A 105 -11.96 8.22 7.32
CA ALA A 105 -11.28 9.25 6.56
C ALA A 105 -10.81 8.69 5.21
N PHE A 106 -11.40 9.19 4.12
CA PHE A 106 -11.21 8.65 2.77
C PHE A 106 -10.84 9.76 1.78
N PRO A 107 -9.53 10.00 1.55
CA PRO A 107 -9.03 11.09 0.71
C PRO A 107 -8.86 10.72 -0.77
N PHE A 108 -9.34 9.55 -1.21
CA PHE A 108 -9.26 9.14 -2.61
C PHE A 108 -10.53 9.52 -3.38
N GLU A 109 -10.36 10.03 -4.59
CA GLU A 109 -11.47 10.43 -5.46
C GLU A 109 -11.27 9.85 -6.87
N SER A 110 -12.33 9.30 -7.45
CA SER A 110 -12.32 8.73 -8.80
C SER A 110 -11.82 9.76 -9.82
N GLY A 111 -10.87 9.35 -10.66
CA GLY A 111 -10.27 10.21 -11.69
C GLY A 111 -9.26 11.23 -11.17
N LYS A 112 -9.00 11.32 -9.86
CA LYS A 112 -8.06 12.28 -9.29
C LYS A 112 -6.69 11.67 -8.99
N PRO A 113 -5.61 12.47 -9.06
CA PRO A 113 -4.30 12.05 -8.59
C PRO A 113 -4.32 11.83 -7.07
N PHE A 114 -3.43 10.95 -6.61
CA PHE A 114 -3.23 10.65 -5.20
C PHE A 114 -1.74 10.44 -4.91
N LYS A 115 -1.35 10.66 -3.66
CA LYS A 115 -0.05 10.30 -3.11
C LYS A 115 -0.22 9.54 -1.80
N ILE A 116 0.33 8.33 -1.74
CA ILE A 116 0.41 7.51 -0.54
C ILE A 116 1.86 7.51 -0.07
N GLN A 117 2.09 7.85 1.19
CA GLN A 117 3.40 7.76 1.82
C GLN A 117 3.33 6.79 2.98
N VAL A 118 4.13 5.73 2.91
CA VAL A 118 4.27 4.73 3.97
C VAL A 118 5.62 4.93 4.64
N LEU A 119 5.59 5.39 5.89
CA LEU A 119 6.78 5.48 6.73
C LEU A 119 6.88 4.24 7.60
N VAL A 120 8.01 3.54 7.48
CA VAL A 120 8.34 2.40 8.33
C VAL A 120 8.86 2.94 9.66
N ALA A 121 8.07 2.84 10.72
CA ALA A 121 8.51 3.25 12.04
C ALA A 121 9.50 2.24 12.64
N ALA A 122 10.40 2.73 13.51
CA ALA A 122 11.12 1.86 14.45
C ALA A 122 10.14 1.41 15.55
N ASP A 123 10.27 0.19 16.03
CA ASP A 123 9.53 -0.26 17.21
C ASP A 123 10.01 0.53 18.44
N HIS A 124 9.09 1.22 19.13
CA HIS A 124 9.35 1.78 20.46
C HIS A 124 8.36 1.21 21.48
N SER A 125 8.09 -0.08 21.38
CA SER A 125 7.22 -0.77 22.34
C SER A 125 7.77 -2.16 22.60
N GLY A 126 8.54 -2.27 23.69
CA GLY A 126 8.66 -3.52 24.41
C GLY A 126 7.27 -3.96 24.85
N CYS A 127 6.69 -4.90 24.12
CA CYS A 127 5.70 -5.89 24.52
C CYS A 127 5.25 -6.60 23.24
N GLY A 128 5.41 -7.92 23.22
CA GLY A 128 5.29 -8.75 22.03
C GLY A 128 4.00 -8.53 21.25
N HIS A 129 4.15 -8.07 20.01
CA HIS A 129 3.47 -8.50 18.80
C HIS A 129 4.19 -7.77 17.66
N ASP A 130 4.66 -8.50 16.66
CA ASP A 130 5.38 -7.98 15.48
C ASP A 130 4.50 -7.08 14.60
N ALA A 131 4.06 -5.94 15.13
CA ALA A 131 3.32 -4.92 14.41
C ALA A 131 4.31 -3.87 13.90
N HIS A 132 4.83 -4.09 12.69
CA HIS A 132 5.50 -3.03 11.95
C HIS A 132 4.49 -1.89 11.72
N TYR A 133 4.59 -0.82 12.50
CA TYR A 133 3.69 0.32 12.36
C TYR A 133 4.04 1.07 11.07
N CYS A 134 3.24 0.86 10.03
CA CYS A 134 3.29 1.60 8.79
C CYS A 134 2.28 2.75 8.90
N SER A 135 2.73 3.96 9.22
CA SER A 135 1.85 5.12 9.17
C SER A 135 1.67 5.54 7.71
N THR A 136 0.41 5.72 7.31
CA THR A 136 0.06 6.17 5.96
C THR A 136 -0.38 7.63 6.01
N THR A 137 0.41 8.52 5.42
CA THR A 137 -0.04 9.90 5.16
C THR A 137 -0.56 9.97 3.73
N ILE A 138 -1.75 10.52 3.58
CA ILE A 138 -2.40 10.73 2.29
C ILE A 138 -2.58 12.24 2.11
N GLY A 139 -2.11 12.76 0.98
CA GLY A 139 -2.23 14.17 0.61
C GLY A 139 -2.33 14.34 -0.90
#